data_AF-A0A8T4KTJ7-F1
#
_entry.id   AF-A0A8T4KTJ7-F1
#
_cell.length_a   1.000
_cell.length_b   1.000
_cell.length_c   1.000
_cell.angle_alpha   90.00
_cell.angle_beta   90.00
_cell.angle_gamma   90.00
#
_symmetry.space_group_name_H-M   'P 1'
#
loop_
_entity.id
_entity.type
_entity.pdbx_description
1 polymer ?
#
loop_
_entity_poly.entity_id
_entity_poly.type
_entity_poly.pdbx_seq_one_letter_code
_entity_poly.pdbx_strand_id
1 'polypeptide(L)'
;MLKTKTECNYDEENDILFIYRADRSPKASIELDKNLVLDLDAKGSVCAVEIFDAIKTFSGLSEFGTSANFFRNIKVCKLTSNQIGNLQRLKIYVLSIAGNTKQEVEVPLIASIGGYRSPAIRYA
;
A
#
# COMPACT_ATOMS: atom_id res chain seq x y z
N MET A 1 -13.54 -5.59 -17.65
CA MET A 1 -12.52 -5.41 -16.60
C MET A 1 -13.23 -5.24 -15.27
N LEU A 2 -13.16 -6.21 -14.37
CA LEU A 2 -13.65 -6.04 -13.01
C LEU A 2 -12.75 -5.01 -12.31
N LYS A 3 -13.29 -3.84 -11.97
CA LYS A 3 -12.60 -2.83 -11.17
C LYS A 3 -12.35 -3.44 -9.80
N THR A 4 -11.12 -3.88 -9.51
CA THR A 4 -10.70 -4.24 -8.15
C THR A 4 -10.93 -3.03 -7.24
N LYS A 5 -11.83 -3.17 -6.26
CA LYS A 5 -12.13 -2.11 -5.30
C LYS A 5 -10.95 -2.04 -4.32
N THR A 6 -10.10 -1.02 -4.49
CA THR A 6 -9.05 -0.71 -3.51
C THR A 6 -9.65 0.22 -2.48
N GLU A 7 -9.38 -0.06 -1.21
CA GLU A 7 -9.80 0.75 -0.07
C GLU A 7 -8.55 1.13 0.75
N CYS A 8 -8.68 2.19 1.54
CA CYS A 8 -7.62 2.65 2.42
C CYS A 8 -8.19 3.00 3.78
N ASN A 9 -7.43 2.72 4.82
CA ASN A 9 -7.71 3.11 6.19
C ASN A 9 -6.45 3.76 6.78
N TYR A 10 -6.62 4.87 7.49
CA TYR A 10 -5.52 5.54 8.16
C TYR A 10 -5.76 5.50 9.67
N ASP A 11 -4.85 4.85 10.38
CA ASP A 11 -4.76 4.89 11.83
C ASP A 11 -3.84 6.04 12.21
N GLU A 12 -4.44 7.11 12.71
CA GLU A 12 -3.72 8.32 13.11
C GLU A 12 -2.98 8.18 14.44
N GLU A 13 -3.47 7.33 15.35
CA GLU A 13 -2.82 7.14 16.65
C GLU A 13 -1.44 6.51 16.45
N ASN A 14 -1.33 5.61 15.47
CA ASN A 14 -0.11 4.86 15.16
C ASN A 14 0.63 5.37 13.90
N ASP A 15 0.09 6.37 13.19
CA ASP A 15 0.57 6.84 11.87
C ASP A 15 0.75 5.71 10.84
N ILE A 16 -0.27 4.87 10.71
CA ILE A 16 -0.29 3.71 9.80
C ILE A 16 -1.31 3.92 8.70
N LEU A 17 -0.86 3.89 7.45
CA LEU A 17 -1.75 3.84 6.29
C LEU A 17 -1.85 2.40 5.79
N PHE A 18 -3.06 1.84 5.85
CA PHE A 18 -3.40 0.56 5.26
C PHE A 18 -4.09 0.75 3.91
N ILE A 19 -3.62 0.08 2.87
CA ILE A 19 -4.24 0.10 1.53
C ILE A 19 -4.43 -1.34 1.07
N TYR A 20 -5.65 -1.73 0.76
CA TYR A 20 -5.99 -3.12 0.51
C TYR A 20 -7.04 -3.28 -0.60
N ARG A 21 -7.04 -4.45 -1.23
CA ARG A 21 -8.06 -4.86 -2.20
C ARG A 21 -9.18 -5.58 -1.45
N ALA A 22 -10.35 -4.94 -1.36
CA ALA A 22 -11.48 -5.45 -0.58
C ALA A 22 -12.05 -6.79 -1.10
N ASP A 23 -11.73 -7.16 -2.34
CA ASP A 23 -12.12 -8.43 -2.98
C ASP A 23 -11.09 -9.55 -2.77
N ARG A 24 -10.04 -9.33 -1.96
CA ARG A 24 -8.98 -10.29 -1.72
C ARG A 24 -8.70 -10.45 -0.24
N SER A 25 -8.38 -11.67 0.17
CA SER A 25 -8.01 -11.97 1.56
C SER A 25 -6.52 -12.25 1.67
N PRO A 26 -5.82 -11.64 2.64
CA PRO A 26 -4.42 -11.91 2.89
C PRO A 26 -4.22 -13.34 3.40
N LYS A 27 -3.13 -13.98 2.97
CA LYS A 27 -2.69 -15.34 3.37
C LYS A 27 -1.27 -15.36 3.91
N ALA A 28 -0.48 -14.37 3.56
CA ALA A 28 0.87 -14.19 4.04
C ALA A 28 1.21 -12.72 4.08
N SER A 29 2.10 -12.35 4.98
CA SER A 29 2.66 -11.01 5.08
C SER A 29 4.16 -11.08 4.89
N ILE A 30 4.74 -10.06 4.27
CA ILE A 30 6.16 -9.89 4.03
C ILE A 30 6.55 -8.52 4.56
N GLU A 31 7.36 -8.50 5.61
CA GLU A 31 8.05 -7.30 6.06
C GLU A 31 9.19 -7.00 5.09
N LEU A 32 9.12 -5.87 4.39
CA LEU A 32 10.15 -5.45 3.45
C LEU A 32 11.16 -4.51 4.08
N ASP A 33 10.68 -3.67 4.97
CA ASP A 33 11.44 -2.69 5.74
C ASP A 33 10.70 -2.46 7.07
N LYS A 34 11.33 -1.78 8.02
CA LYS A 34 10.74 -1.40 9.31
C LYS A 34 9.40 -0.67 9.15
N ASN A 35 9.22 0.03 8.03
CA ASN A 35 8.07 0.88 7.79
C ASN A 35 7.11 0.34 6.72
N LEU A 36 7.30 -0.88 6.23
CA LEU A 36 6.54 -1.40 5.11
C LEU A 36 6.29 -2.91 5.20
N VAL A 37 5.00 -3.28 5.23
CA VAL A 37 4.55 -4.67 5.19
C VAL A 37 3.67 -4.87 3.96
N LEU A 38 3.89 -5.96 3.23
CA LEU A 38 3.06 -6.38 2.11
C LEU A 38 2.27 -7.62 2.46
N ASP A 39 0.98 -7.61 2.17
CA ASP A 39 0.18 -8.82 2.22
C ASP A 39 0.00 -9.43 0.84
N LEU A 40 0.16 -10.75 0.80
CA LEU A 40 -0.05 -11.58 -0.36
C LEU A 40 -1.32 -12.42 -0.21
N ASP A 41 -2.08 -12.55 -1.29
CA ASP A 41 -3.19 -13.48 -1.38
C ASP A 41 -2.72 -14.94 -1.59
N ALA A 42 -3.65 -15.87 -1.68
CA ALA A 42 -3.37 -17.29 -1.90
C ALA A 42 -2.58 -17.58 -3.18
N LYS A 43 -2.58 -16.66 -4.16
CA LYS A 43 -1.84 -16.77 -5.42
C LYS A 43 -0.47 -16.10 -5.35
N GLY A 44 -0.05 -15.64 -4.17
CA GLY A 44 1.18 -14.87 -3.98
C GLY A 44 1.12 -13.47 -4.59
N SER A 45 -0.07 -12.97 -4.94
CA SER A 45 -0.21 -11.61 -5.49
C SER A 45 -0.43 -10.61 -4.36
N VAL A 46 0.22 -9.44 -4.45
CA VAL A 46 0.02 -8.36 -3.46
C VAL A 46 -1.45 -7.93 -3.42
N CYS A 47 -2.06 -8.03 -2.25
CA CYS A 47 -3.44 -7.66 -2.00
C CYS A 47 -3.59 -6.52 -0.97
N ALA A 48 -2.59 -6.29 -0.12
CA ALA A 48 -2.57 -5.12 0.76
C ALA A 48 -1.14 -4.64 1.03
N VAL A 49 -1.05 -3.43 1.57
CA VAL A 49 0.18 -2.79 2.04
C VAL A 49 -0.11 -2.00 3.31
N GLU A 50 0.72 -2.18 4.32
CA GLU A 50 0.76 -1.36 5.53
C GLU A 50 2.01 -0.49 5.47
N ILE A 51 1.82 0.81 5.68
CA ILE A 51 2.89 1.82 5.65
C ILE A 51 2.91 2.50 7.01
N PHE A 52 3.97 2.25 7.77
CA PHE A 52 4.22 2.91 9.05
C PHE A 52 4.96 4.22 8.83
N ASP A 53 4.87 5.13 9.80
CA ASP A 53 5.32 6.51 9.66
C ASP A 53 4.81 7.12 8.34
N ALA A 54 3.51 6.92 8.03
CA ALA A 54 2.95 7.26 6.72
C ALA A 54 3.17 8.74 6.37
N ILE A 55 3.04 9.65 7.34
CA ILE A 55 3.35 11.08 7.15
C ILE A 55 4.79 11.27 6.70
N LYS A 56 5.75 10.63 7.37
CA LYS A 56 7.16 10.77 7.01
C LYS A 56 7.43 10.18 5.62
N THR A 57 6.86 9.01 5.34
CA THR A 57 7.05 8.27 4.09
C THR A 57 6.54 9.06 2.88
N PHE A 58 5.37 9.70 2.98
CA PHE A 58 4.79 10.45 1.86
C PHE A 58 5.24 11.91 1.79
N SER A 59 5.73 12.51 2.89
CA SER A 59 6.14 13.92 2.89
C SER A 59 7.31 14.21 1.95
N GLY A 60 8.20 13.24 1.73
CA GLY A 60 9.28 13.36 0.74
C GLY A 60 8.83 13.21 -0.72
N LEU A 61 7.58 12.81 -0.95
CA LEU A 61 7.02 12.47 -2.27
C LEU A 61 5.91 13.44 -2.72
N SER A 62 5.51 14.35 -1.84
CA SER A 62 4.49 15.36 -2.09
C SER A 62 5.11 16.75 -2.17
N GLU A 63 4.72 17.54 -3.17
CA GLU A 63 5.11 18.95 -3.27
C GLU A 63 4.59 19.81 -2.10
N PHE A 64 3.50 19.39 -1.46
CA PHE A 64 2.84 20.12 -0.37
C PHE A 64 3.14 19.54 1.02
N GLY A 65 4.03 18.54 1.11
CA GLY A 65 4.17 17.69 2.28
C GLY A 65 2.94 16.81 2.50
N THR A 66 2.93 15.98 3.55
CA THR A 66 1.73 15.23 3.97
C THR A 66 1.49 15.42 5.47
N SER A 67 0.27 15.20 5.91
CA SER A 67 -0.15 15.34 7.31
C SER A 67 -1.25 14.34 7.63
N ALA A 68 -1.57 14.13 8.91
CA ALA A 68 -2.72 13.33 9.31
C ALA A 68 -4.01 13.80 8.61
N ASN A 69 -4.18 15.12 8.42
CA ASN A 69 -5.33 15.66 7.71
C ASN A 69 -5.37 15.26 6.23
N PHE A 70 -4.22 15.09 5.57
CA PHE A 70 -4.15 14.54 4.22
C PHE A 70 -4.70 13.11 4.20
N PHE A 71 -4.26 12.24 5.10
CA PHE A 71 -4.68 10.84 5.12
C PHE A 71 -6.14 10.65 5.56
N ARG A 72 -6.65 11.46 6.50
CA ARG A 72 -8.08 11.49 6.88
C ARG A 72 -9.01 11.81 5.71
N ASN A 73 -8.52 12.57 4.72
CA ASN A 73 -9.33 13.08 3.62
C ASN A 73 -9.10 12.32 2.30
N ILE A 74 -8.52 11.12 2.35
CA ILE A 74 -8.35 10.27 1.17
C ILE A 74 -9.73 9.93 0.59
N LYS A 75 -9.92 10.24 -0.69
CA LYS A 75 -11.14 9.91 -1.45
C LYS A 75 -10.91 8.77 -2.43
N VAL A 76 -9.68 8.64 -2.94
CA VAL A 76 -9.30 7.56 -3.84
C VAL A 76 -7.94 7.04 -3.43
N CYS A 77 -7.84 5.72 -3.36
CA CYS A 77 -6.59 5.00 -3.27
C CYS A 77 -6.55 3.93 -4.36
N LYS A 78 -5.35 3.61 -4.84
CA LYS A 78 -5.15 2.56 -5.83
C LYS A 78 -3.82 1.86 -5.56
N LEU A 79 -3.88 0.54 -5.55
CA LEU A 79 -2.72 -0.31 -5.38
C LEU A 79 -2.50 -1.13 -6.65
N THR A 80 -1.45 -0.80 -7.39
CA THR A 80 -1.02 -1.58 -8.55
C THR A 80 0.29 -2.29 -8.26
N SER A 81 0.40 -3.51 -8.77
CA SER A 81 1.55 -4.36 -8.56
C SER A 81 1.88 -5.04 -9.88
N ASN A 82 3.16 -5.03 -10.25
CA ASN A 82 3.65 -5.72 -11.43
C ASN A 82 4.99 -6.40 -11.12
N GLN A 83 5.12 -7.65 -11.53
CA GLN A 83 6.35 -8.42 -11.35
C GLN A 83 7.25 -8.25 -12.58
N ILE A 84 8.54 -8.00 -12.35
CA ILE A 84 9.59 -7.92 -13.38
C ILE A 84 10.72 -8.84 -12.92
N GLY A 85 10.77 -10.06 -13.45
CA GLY A 85 11.70 -11.08 -12.95
C GLY A 85 11.41 -11.46 -11.49
N ASN A 86 12.41 -11.33 -10.62
CA ASN A 86 12.30 -11.53 -9.17
C ASN A 86 11.92 -10.26 -8.39
N LEU A 87 11.73 -9.13 -9.08
CA LEU A 87 11.34 -7.87 -8.48
C LEU A 87 9.83 -7.69 -8.55
N GLN A 88 9.25 -7.30 -7.42
CA GLN A 88 7.89 -6.80 -7.33
C GLN A 88 7.95 -5.28 -7.33
N ARG A 89 7.42 -4.66 -8.38
CA ARG A 89 7.16 -3.23 -8.40
C ARG A 89 5.74 -3.00 -7.92
N LEU A 90 5.59 -2.05 -7.01
CA LEU A 90 4.34 -1.56 -6.48
C LEU A 90 4.23 -0.08 -6.79
N LYS A 91 3.04 0.35 -7.17
CA LYS A 91 2.68 1.76 -7.19
C LYS A 91 1.43 1.95 -6.38
N ILE A 92 1.56 2.79 -5.38
CA ILE A 92 0.45 3.29 -4.58
C ILE A 92 0.11 4.66 -5.11
N TYR A 93 -1.17 4.88 -5.38
CA TYR A 93 -1.70 6.20 -5.72
C TYR A 93 -2.72 6.59 -4.66
N VAL A 94 -2.58 7.79 -4.13
CA VAL A 94 -3.49 8.37 -3.13
C VAL A 94 -3.92 9.75 -3.60
N LEU A 95 -5.23 9.98 -3.55
CA LEU A 95 -5.85 11.27 -3.80
C LEU A 95 -6.63 11.71 -2.55
N SER A 96 -6.18 12.81 -1.97
CA SER A 96 -6.86 13.48 -0.87
C SER A 96 -7.54 14.76 -1.34
N ILE A 97 -8.74 15.02 -0.79
CA ILE A 97 -9.50 16.24 -1.05
C ILE A 97 -9.89 16.85 0.30
N ALA A 98 -9.22 17.94 0.67
CA ALA A 98 -9.49 18.70 1.89
C ALA A 98 -9.87 20.14 1.51
N GLY A 99 -11.16 20.47 1.63
CA GLY A 99 -11.69 21.74 1.14
C GLY A 99 -11.53 21.86 -0.39
N ASN A 100 -10.86 22.93 -0.84
CA ASN A 100 -10.56 23.18 -2.26
C ASN A 100 -9.19 22.63 -2.70
N THR A 101 -8.43 22.02 -1.80
CA THR A 101 -7.11 21.49 -2.10
C THR A 101 -7.22 20.02 -2.52
N LYS A 102 -6.71 19.74 -3.72
CA LYS A 102 -6.57 18.39 -4.26
C LYS A 102 -5.09 18.02 -4.23
N GLN A 103 -4.75 16.89 -3.63
CA GLN A 103 -3.37 16.45 -3.53
C GLN A 103 -3.24 14.99 -3.96
N GLU A 104 -2.27 14.73 -4.84
CA GLU A 104 -1.99 13.43 -5.43
C GLU A 104 -0.57 13.01 -5.09
N VAL A 105 -0.40 11.76 -4.67
CA VAL A 105 0.93 11.19 -4.40
C VAL A 105 1.02 9.80 -5.02
N GLU A 106 2.08 9.56 -5.78
CA GLU A 106 2.47 8.23 -6.27
C GLU A 106 3.72 7.76 -5.52
N VAL A 107 3.63 6.58 -4.89
CA VAL A 107 4.78 5.96 -4.20
C VAL A 107 5.23 4.74 -4.99
N PRO A 108 6.39 4.80 -5.68
CA PRO A 108 7.00 3.63 -6.27
C PRO A 108 7.75 2.83 -5.21
N LEU A 109 7.37 1.57 -5.00
CA LEU A 109 8.13 0.65 -4.16
C LEU A 109 8.64 -0.49 -5.04
N ILE A 110 9.92 -0.84 -4.86
CA ILE A 110 10.53 -1.99 -5.54
C ILE A 110 11.06 -2.91 -4.45
N ALA A 111 10.56 -4.14 -4.45
CA ALA A 111 10.94 -5.16 -3.50
C ALA A 111 11.43 -6.41 -4.23
N SER A 112 12.52 -7.01 -3.78
CA SER A 112 12.88 -8.37 -4.23
C SER A 112 12.05 -9.36 -3.41
N ILE A 113 11.06 -9.98 -4.05
CA ILE A 113 10.28 -11.08 -3.46
C ILE A 113 10.89 -12.46 -3.79
N GLY A 114 12.03 -12.48 -4.49
CA GLY A 114 12.73 -13.69 -4.87
C GLY A 114 13.05 -14.58 -3.66
N GLY A 115 12.41 -15.75 -3.61
CA GLY A 115 12.65 -16.76 -2.57
C GLY A 115 11.74 -16.68 -1.34
N TYR A 116 10.85 -15.67 -1.22
CA TYR A 116 9.91 -15.60 -0.10
C TYR A 116 8.80 -16.64 -0.27
N ARG A 117 9.00 -17.84 0.28
CA ARG A 117 7.95 -18.83 0.47
C ARG A 117 7.40 -18.64 1.88
N SER A 118 6.32 -17.88 2.02
CA SER A 118 5.63 -17.83 3.31
C SER A 118 5.25 -19.27 3.71
N PRO A 119 5.60 -19.72 4.93
CA PRO A 119 5.21 -21.03 5.43
C PRO A 119 3.69 -21.26 5.39
N ALA A 120 2.90 -20.18 5.47
CA ALA A 120 1.44 -20.23 5.41
C ALA A 120 0.88 -20.58 4.02
N ILE A 121 1.65 -20.35 2.94
CA ILE A 121 1.22 -20.67 1.56
C ILE A 121 1.46 -22.17 1.25
N ARG A 122 2.26 -22.90 2.06
CA ARG A 122 2.57 -24.32 1.82
C ARG A 122 1.41 -25.29 2.06
N TYR A 123 0.31 -24.85 2.70
CA TYR A 123 -0.78 -25.72 3.15
C TYR A 123 -2.17 -25.32 2.61
N ALA A 124 -2.23 -24.46 1.59
CA ALA A 124 -3.48 -24.06 0.94
C ALA A 124 -3.74 -24.86 -0.35
#